data_AF-A0A315X9Q1-F1
#
_entry.id   AF-A0A315X9Q1-F1
#
_cell.length_a   1.000
_cell.length_b   1.000
_cell.length_c   1.000
_cell.angle_alpha   90.00
_cell.angle_beta   90.00
_cell.angle_gamma   90.00
#
_symmetry.space_group_name_H-M   'P 1'
#
loop_
_entity.id
_entity.type
_entity.pdbx_description
1 polymer ?
#
loop_
_entity_poly.entity_id
_entity_poly.type
_entity_poly.pdbx_seq_one_letter_code
_entity_poly.pdbx_strand_id
1 'polypeptide(L)'
;METVVFIPADEAALRLAIPVDGVRALVAAGALEARETEAGLAVAEDDVADPFMRRDTPRWLLETRRLQRRESRPVDTARMVRELREERDEYGA
;
A
#
# COMPACT_ATOMS: atom_id res chain seq x y z
N MET A 1 0.30 11.32 -24.04
CA MET A 1 0.47 11.83 -22.67
C MET A 1 -0.52 11.05 -21.83
N GLU A 2 -0.05 10.13 -21.01
CA GLU A 2 -0.92 9.47 -20.03
C GLU A 2 -1.23 10.48 -18.92
N THR A 3 -2.51 10.62 -18.60
CA THR A 3 -2.98 11.50 -17.53
C THR A 3 -2.88 10.71 -16.23
N VAL A 4 -1.96 11.09 -15.33
CA VAL A 4 -1.89 10.49 -14.00
C VAL A 4 -3.09 10.97 -13.19
N VAL A 5 -4.00 10.05 -12.86
CA VAL A 5 -5.18 10.33 -12.05
C VAL A 5 -4.81 10.16 -10.58
N PHE A 6 -5.29 11.08 -9.72
CA PHE A 6 -5.11 10.99 -8.28
C PHE A 6 -6.48 10.80 -7.62
N ILE A 7 -6.56 9.86 -6.68
CA ILE A 7 -7.76 9.60 -5.87
C ILE A 7 -7.52 9.97 -4.40
N PRO A 8 -8.56 10.34 -3.64
CA PRO A 8 -8.44 10.59 -2.21
C PRO A 8 -7.88 9.39 -1.40
N ALA A 9 -7.16 9.66 -0.31
CA ALA A 9 -6.54 8.61 0.52
C ALA A 9 -7.53 7.64 1.18
N ASP A 10 -8.76 8.08 1.45
CA ASP A 10 -9.85 7.23 1.91
C ASP A 10 -10.35 6.29 0.81
N GLU A 11 -10.45 6.77 -0.44
CA GLU A 11 -10.74 5.91 -1.58
C GLU A 11 -9.61 4.90 -1.84
N ALA A 12 -8.34 5.33 -1.75
CA ALA A 12 -7.18 4.45 -1.81
C ALA A 12 -7.21 3.37 -0.71
N ALA A 13 -7.59 3.74 0.51
CA ALA A 13 -7.73 2.82 1.63
C ALA A 13 -8.80 1.75 1.36
N LEU A 14 -9.94 2.14 0.78
CA LEU A 14 -11.00 1.22 0.37
C LEU A 14 -10.52 0.25 -0.71
N ARG A 15 -9.81 0.74 -1.73
CA ARG A 15 -9.30 -0.10 -2.83
C ARG A 15 -8.22 -1.09 -2.36
N LEU A 16 -7.35 -0.66 -1.44
CA LEU A 16 -6.29 -1.49 -0.86
C LEU A 16 -6.77 -2.39 0.29
N ALA A 17 -8.00 -2.21 0.79
CA ALA A 17 -8.53 -2.87 1.97
C ALA A 17 -7.62 -2.73 3.21
N ILE A 18 -7.06 -1.53 3.42
CA ILE A 18 -6.24 -1.17 4.59
C ILE A 18 -6.79 0.09 5.26
N PRO A 19 -6.46 0.36 6.53
CA PRO A 19 -6.79 1.64 7.16
C PRO A 19 -6.11 2.82 6.44
N VAL A 20 -6.72 4.01 6.51
CA VAL A 20 -6.16 5.26 5.94
C VAL A 20 -4.76 5.55 6.48
N ASP A 21 -4.49 5.25 7.75
CA ASP A 21 -3.14 5.38 8.32
C ASP A 21 -2.12 4.45 7.66
N GLY A 22 -2.57 3.28 7.18
CA GLY A 22 -1.75 2.38 6.36
C GLY A 22 -1.39 2.99 5.02
N VAL A 23 -2.32 3.70 4.37
CA VAL A 23 -2.05 4.45 3.13
C VAL A 23 -1.00 5.53 3.38
N ARG A 24 -1.13 6.29 4.48
CA ARG A 24 -0.14 7.32 4.87
C ARG A 24 1.24 6.71 5.11
N ALA A 25 1.31 5.54 5.76
CA ALA A 25 2.56 4.84 5.99
C ALA A 25 3.21 4.39 4.67
N LEU A 26 2.43 3.90 3.70
CA LEU A 26 2.92 3.52 2.38
C LEU A 26 3.45 4.72 1.58
N VAL A 27 2.76 5.86 1.63
CA VAL A 27 3.24 7.12 1.04
C VAL A 27 4.55 7.56 1.70
N ALA A 28 4.62 7.55 3.03
CA ALA A 28 5.84 7.91 3.77
C ALA A 28 7.03 6.98 3.48
N ALA A 29 6.75 5.72 3.13
CA ALA A 29 7.74 4.75 2.71
C ALA A 29 8.14 4.87 1.22
N GLY A 30 7.50 5.76 0.45
CA GLY A 30 7.73 5.92 -0.99
C GLY A 30 7.12 4.81 -1.84
N ALA A 31 6.20 4.01 -1.29
CA ALA A 31 5.55 2.89 -1.99
C ALA A 31 4.35 3.32 -2.85
N LEU A 32 3.81 4.52 -2.60
CA LEU A 32 2.71 5.11 -3.37
C LEU A 32 3.08 6.54 -3.76
N GLU A 33 2.87 6.93 -5.00
CA GLU A 33 2.93 8.32 -5.42
C GLU A 33 1.72 9.07 -4.84
N ALA A 34 1.97 10.19 -4.15
CA ALA A 34 0.92 10.98 -3.55
C ALA A 34 1.25 12.47 -3.56
N ARG A 35 0.20 13.29 -3.44
CA ARG A 35 0.28 14.75 -3.38
C ARG A 35 -0.68 15.28 -2.33
N GLU A 36 -0.27 16.34 -1.65
CA GLU A 36 -1.16 17.13 -0.79
C GLU A 36 -2.03 18.03 -1.66
N THR A 37 -3.33 18.03 -1.39
CA THR A 37 -4.34 18.86 -2.05
C THR A 37 -5.10 19.67 -1.00
N GLU A 38 -5.91 20.64 -1.42
CA GLU A 38 -6.78 21.37 -0.49
C GLU A 38 -7.77 20.47 0.26
N ALA A 39 -8.12 19.31 -0.32
CA ALA A 39 -8.99 18.29 0.28
C ALA A 39 -8.21 17.27 1.16
N GLY A 40 -6.88 17.35 1.19
CA GLY A 40 -5.99 16.42 1.89
C GLY A 40 -5.15 15.55 0.96
N LEU A 41 -4.71 14.39 1.47
CA LEU A 41 -3.82 13.48 0.76
C LEU A 41 -4.53 12.78 -0.41
N ALA A 42 -3.97 12.92 -1.62
CA ALA A 42 -4.40 12.21 -2.80
C ALA A 42 -3.28 11.29 -3.31
N VAL A 43 -3.64 10.07 -3.71
CA VAL A 43 -2.73 9.00 -4.12
C VAL A 43 -2.95 8.70 -5.60
N ALA A 44 -1.88 8.42 -6.34
CA ALA A 44 -1.97 8.04 -7.74
C ALA A 44 -2.84 6.80 -7.90
N GLU A 45 -3.85 6.88 -8.76
CA GLU A 45 -4.79 5.81 -9.01
C GLU A 45 -4.07 4.55 -9.46
N ASP A 46 -3.06 4.66 -10.31
CA ASP A 46 -2.36 3.51 -10.86
C ASP A 46 -1.61 2.68 -9.81
N ASP A 47 -1.22 3.29 -8.68
CA ASP A 47 -0.54 2.60 -7.59
C ASP A 47 -1.50 1.79 -6.71
N VAL A 48 -2.79 2.11 -6.79
CA VAL A 48 -3.87 1.45 -6.06
C VAL A 48 -4.84 0.70 -6.99
N ALA A 49 -4.70 0.90 -8.30
CA ALA A 49 -5.42 0.19 -9.35
C ALA A 49 -4.85 -1.22 -9.46
N ASP A 50 -5.57 -2.15 -8.84
CA ASP A 50 -5.34 -3.59 -8.87
C ASP A 50 -3.85 -4.00 -8.82
N PRO A 51 -3.26 -4.14 -7.63
CA PRO A 51 -1.93 -4.72 -7.48
C PRO A 51 -1.83 -6.14 -8.05
N PHE A 52 -2.87 -6.76 -8.62
CA PHE A 52 -2.78 -8.06 -9.29
C PHE A 52 -2.62 -7.94 -10.82
N MET A 53 -2.67 -6.72 -11.40
CA MET A 53 -2.44 -6.47 -12.83
C MET A 53 -1.04 -5.90 -13.12
N ARG A 54 -0.28 -5.45 -12.12
CA ARG A 54 1.12 -5.05 -12.30
C ARG A 54 2.04 -6.27 -12.20
N ARG A 55 2.85 -6.46 -13.24
CA ARG A 55 3.80 -7.60 -13.36
C ARG A 55 4.88 -7.59 -12.28
N ASP A 56 5.10 -6.42 -11.66
CA ASP A 56 6.11 -6.15 -10.65
C ASP A 56 5.53 -6.00 -9.24
N THR A 57 4.30 -6.46 -9.02
CA THR A 57 3.70 -6.38 -7.69
C THR A 57 4.55 -7.12 -6.66
N PRO A 58 4.99 -6.43 -5.59
CA PRO A 58 5.80 -7.05 -4.57
C PRO A 58 5.11 -8.28 -3.98
N ARG A 59 5.86 -9.38 -3.91
CA ARG A 59 5.36 -10.70 -3.50
C ARG A 59 4.69 -10.67 -2.12
N TRP A 60 5.13 -9.77 -1.23
CA TRP A 60 4.58 -9.60 0.11
C TRP A 60 3.12 -9.13 0.10
N LEU A 61 2.71 -8.27 -0.84
CA LEU A 61 1.33 -7.79 -0.95
C LEU A 61 0.37 -8.94 -1.35
N LEU A 62 0.86 -9.87 -2.17
CA LEU A 62 0.13 -11.09 -2.54
C LEU A 62 0.00 -12.04 -1.33
N GLU A 63 1.02 -12.12 -0.48
CA GLU A 63 1.00 -12.93 0.74
C GLU A 63 0.10 -12.34 1.83
N THR A 64 0.04 -11.01 2.00
CA THR A 64 -0.88 -10.35 2.94
C THR A 64 -2.33 -10.72 2.62
N ARG A 65 -2.72 -10.76 1.34
CA ARG A 65 -4.07 -11.20 0.93
C ARG A 65 -4.30 -12.69 1.18
N ARG A 66 -3.27 -13.52 0.98
CA ARG A 66 -3.34 -14.95 1.30
C ARG A 66 -3.56 -15.16 2.80
N LEU A 67 -2.89 -14.39 3.64
CA LEU A 67 -3.06 -14.39 5.10
C LEU A 67 -4.45 -13.88 5.50
N GLN A 68 -4.89 -12.75 4.94
CA GLN A 68 -6.24 -12.19 5.18
C GLN A 68 -7.38 -13.13 4.78
N ARG A 69 -7.26 -13.87 3.66
CA ARG A 69 -8.28 -14.85 3.24
C ARG A 69 -8.26 -16.12 4.10
N ARG A 70 -7.11 -16.48 4.66
CA ARG A 70 -6.94 -17.73 5.40
C ARG A 70 -7.23 -17.56 6.89
N GLU A 71 -7.08 -16.35 7.42
CA GLU A 71 -7.33 -16.03 8.81
C GLU A 71 -8.26 -14.82 8.92
N SER A 72 -9.51 -15.08 9.33
CA SER A 72 -10.34 -14.10 10.05
C SER A 72 -9.73 -13.78 11.42
N ARG A 73 -8.46 -13.36 11.47
CA ARG A 73 -7.77 -12.91 12.68
C ARG A 73 -7.11 -11.56 12.43
N PRO A 74 -7.11 -10.66 13.44
CA PRO A 74 -6.55 -9.32 13.28
C PRO A 74 -5.06 -9.44 13.01
N VAL A 75 -4.63 -8.97 11.84
CA VAL A 75 -3.21 -8.90 11.47
C VAL A 75 -2.55 -7.91 12.42
N ASP A 76 -1.54 -8.38 13.15
CA ASP A 76 -0.75 -7.52 14.04
C ASP A 76 0.17 -6.63 13.19
N THR A 77 -0.34 -5.46 12.83
CA THR A 77 0.33 -4.48 11.96
C THR A 77 1.73 -4.12 12.47
N ALA A 78 1.96 -4.13 13.79
CA ALA A 78 3.25 -3.82 14.38
C ALA A 78 4.32 -4.88 14.05
N ARG A 79 3.92 -6.16 14.04
CA ARG A 79 4.79 -7.26 13.64
C ARG A 79 5.16 -7.16 12.15
N MET A 80 4.16 -6.90 11.31
CA MET A 80 4.36 -6.80 9.86
C MET A 80 5.31 -5.65 9.49
N VAL A 81 5.15 -4.47 10.11
CA VAL A 81 6.05 -3.32 9.87
C VAL A 81 7.49 -3.62 10.31
N ARG A 82 7.68 -4.41 11.37
CA ARG A 82 9.01 -4.80 11.83
C ARG A 82 9.69 -5.76 10.85
N GLU A 83 8.98 -6.80 10.42
CA GLU A 83 9.49 -7.77 9.44
C GLU A 83 9.85 -7.05 8.12
N LEU A 84 9.05 -6.07 7.68
CA LEU A 84 9.32 -5.25 6.49
C LEU A 84 10.58 -4.36 6.60
N ARG A 85 10.93 -3.91 7.81
CA ARG A 85 12.18 -3.15 8.03
C ARG A 85 13.40 -4.06 7.96
N GLU A 86 13.30 -5.25 8.55
CA GLU A 86 14.38 -6.24 8.58
C GLU A 86 14.70 -6.73 7.14
N GLU A 87 13.69 -7.02 6.30
CA GLU A 87 13.91 -7.42 4.90
C GLU A 87 14.49 -6.29 4.03
N ARG A 88 14.07 -5.04 4.23
CA ARG A 88 14.61 -3.91 3.44
C ARG A 88 16.10 -3.70 3.69
N ASP A 89 16.53 -3.92 4.93
CA ASP A 89 17.95 -3.78 5.29
C ASP A 89 18.78 -5.00 4.80
N GLU A 90 18.15 -6.16 4.58
CA GLU A 90 18.79 -7.37 4.06
C GLU A 90 18.92 -7.38 2.52
N TYR A 91 17.95 -6.82 1.78
CA TYR A 91 17.96 -6.76 0.31
C TYR A 91 18.33 -5.37 -0.26
N GLY A 92 18.68 -4.41 0.60
CA GLY A 92 19.03 -3.03 0.24
C GLY A 92 20.53 -2.70 0.19
N ALA A 93 21.42 -3.70 0.21
CA ALA A 93 22.87 -3.55 0.12
C ALA A 93 23.44 -3.98 -1.25
#